data_AF-A0A963ESM6-F1
#
_entry.id   AF-A0A963ESM6-F1
#
_cell.length_a   1.000
_cell.length_b   1.000
_cell.length_c   1.000
_cell.angle_alpha   90.00
_cell.angle_beta   90.00
_cell.angle_gamma   90.00
#
_symmetry.space_group_name_H-M   'P 1'
#
loop_
_entity.id
_entity.type
_entity.pdbx_description
1 polymer ?
#
loop_
_entity_poly.entity_id
_entity_poly.type
_entity_poly.pdbx_seq_one_letter_code
_entity_poly.pdbx_strand_id
1 'polypeptide(L)' 'EFDGNLRRTHLQDEDNAYNTYRHGGLPPSPIALPGRASIHAALHPAPGEALFFVARGDGGH' A
#
# COMPACT_ATOMS: atom_id res chain seq x y z
N GLU A 1 -5.18 17.11 10.99
CA GLU A 1 -4.72 16.34 12.16
C GLU A 1 -5.26 14.93 12.18
N PHE A 2 -4.36 13.96 12.23
CA PHE A 2 -4.67 12.53 12.35
C PHE A 2 -4.75 12.14 13.84
N ASP A 3 -5.82 11.45 14.22
CA ASP A 3 -6.14 11.06 15.60
C ASP A 3 -6.05 9.53 15.83
N GLY A 4 -5.43 8.79 14.89
CA GLY A 4 -5.47 7.33 14.86
C GLY A 4 -6.54 6.77 13.92
N ASN A 5 -7.52 7.58 13.50
CA ASN A 5 -8.54 7.18 12.54
C ASN A 5 -8.28 7.75 11.15
N LEU A 6 -8.21 6.88 10.14
CA LEU A 6 -7.99 7.29 8.76
C LEU A 6 -9.31 7.71 8.10
N ARG A 7 -9.42 8.99 7.74
CA ARG A 7 -10.61 9.58 7.12
C ARG A 7 -10.36 9.88 5.65
N ARG A 8 -11.44 10.05 4.88
CA ARG A 8 -11.35 10.34 3.43
C ARG A 8 -10.52 11.59 3.11
N THR A 9 -10.56 12.60 3.98
CA THR A 9 -9.75 13.82 3.86
C THR A 9 -8.25 13.52 3.93
N HIS A 10 -7.81 12.57 4.74
CA HIS A 10 -6.40 12.18 4.84
C HIS A 10 -5.89 11.53 3.54
N LEU A 11 -6.76 10.84 2.80
CA LEU A 11 -6.39 10.25 1.50
C LEU A 11 -6.21 11.30 0.39
N GLN A 12 -6.75 12.50 0.60
CA GLN A 12 -6.71 13.60 -0.36
C GLN A 12 -5.55 14.57 -0.13
N ASP A 13 -4.76 14.36 0.93
CA ASP A 13 -3.60 15.17 1.27
C ASP A 13 -2.48 15.01 0.23
N GLU A 14 -2.23 16.07 -0.54
CA GLU A 14 -1.20 16.13 -1.57
C GLU A 14 0.20 16.43 -1.01
N ASP A 15 0.27 17.06 0.17
CA ASP A 15 1.52 17.49 0.79
C ASP A 15 2.29 16.30 1.38
N ASN A 16 1.60 15.19 1.62
CA ASN A 16 2.21 13.95 2.07
C ASN A 16 2.89 13.18 0.90
N ALA A 17 4.22 13.27 0.83
CA ALA A 17 5.04 12.58 -0.18
C ALA A 17 4.93 11.04 -0.17
N TYR A 18 4.40 10.42 0.89
CA TYR A 18 4.18 8.97 0.99
C TYR A 18 2.77 8.54 0.54
N ASN A 19 1.89 9.47 0.19
CA ASN A 19 0.50 9.18 -0.16
C ASN A 19 0.35 8.65 -1.60
N THR A 20 0.31 7.32 -1.76
CA THR A 20 0.13 6.67 -3.07
C THR A 20 -1.27 6.82 -3.68
N TYR A 21 -2.24 7.41 -2.98
CA TYR A 21 -3.51 7.85 -3.60
C TYR A 21 -3.34 9.15 -4.42
N ARG A 22 -2.30 9.94 -4.16
CA ARG A 22 -2.04 11.23 -4.83
C ARG A 22 -0.81 11.19 -5.73
N HIS A 23 0.21 10.44 -5.34
CA HIS A 23 1.48 10.32 -6.05
C HIS A 23 1.60 8.97 -6.73
N GLY A 24 1.89 8.96 -8.03
CA GLY A 24 2.10 7.73 -8.81
C GLY A 24 3.47 7.11 -8.56
N GLY A 25 3.54 5.78 -8.57
CA GLY A 25 4.78 5.02 -8.36
C GLY A 25 5.01 4.62 -6.91
N LEU A 26 6.26 4.31 -6.56
CA LEU A 26 6.66 3.94 -5.20
C LEU A 26 6.89 5.20 -4.34
N PRO A 27 6.63 5.14 -3.02
CA PRO A 27 6.97 6.23 -2.12
C PRO A 27 8.50 6.45 -2.05
N PRO A 28 8.96 7.59 -1.51
CA PRO A 28 10.39 7.92 -1.47
C PRO A 28 11.28 6.92 -0.72
N SER A 29 10.72 6.18 0.25
CA SER A 29 11.41 5.13 0.99
C SER A 29 10.44 4.08 1.55
N PRO A 30 10.93 2.92 2.05
CA PRO A 30 10.09 1.93 2.72
C PRO A 30 9.42 2.48 4.00
N ILE A 31 8.17 2.12 4.23
CA ILE A 31 7.40 2.52 5.44
C ILE A 31 7.56 1.55 6.62
N ALA A 32 8.18 0.40 6.40
CA ALA A 32 8.37 -0.65 7.40
C ALA A 32 9.58 -1.53 7.06
N LEU A 33 10.03 -2.34 8.02
CA LEU A 33 11.05 -3.37 7.80
C LEU A 33 10.39 -4.62 7.20
N PRO A 34 10.73 -5.01 5.95
CA PRO A 34 10.12 -6.17 5.32
C PRO A 34 10.67 -7.48 5.89
N GLY A 35 9.77 -8.46 6.09
CA GLY A 35 10.16 -9.83 6.41
C GLY A 35 10.69 -10.58 5.18
N ARG A 36 11.35 -11.72 5.42
CA ARG A 36 11.91 -12.58 4.34
C ARG A 36 10.90 -12.90 3.23
N ALA A 37 9.66 -13.24 3.60
CA ALA A 37 8.61 -13.57 2.64
C ALA A 37 8.24 -12.38 1.74
N SER A 38 8.17 -11.17 2.29
CA SER A 38 7.88 -9.95 1.54
C SER A 38 9.00 -9.61 0.54
N ILE A 39 10.26 -9.77 0.95
CA ILE A 39 11.42 -9.58 0.06
C ILE A 39 11.37 -10.60 -1.10
N HIS A 40 11.13 -11.87 -0.78
CA HIS A 40 11.04 -12.91 -1.80
C HIS A 40 9.90 -12.62 -2.80
N ALA A 41 8.72 -12.21 -2.33
CA ALA A 41 7.57 -11.91 -3.18
C ALA A 41 7.81 -10.69 -4.09
N ALA A 42 8.51 -9.66 -3.59
CA ALA A 42 8.88 -8.50 -4.41
C ALA A 42 9.86 -8.86 -5.54
N LEU A 43 10.80 -9.79 -5.29
CA LEU A 43 11.78 -10.25 -6.29
C LEU A 43 11.22 -11.33 -7.24
N HIS A 44 10.22 -12.08 -6.80
CA HIS A 44 9.62 -13.20 -7.54
C HIS A 44 8.09 -13.10 -7.48
N PRO A 45 7.48 -12.16 -8.20
CA PRO A 45 6.03 -11.99 -8.21
C PRO A 45 5.35 -13.21 -8.85
N ALA A 46 4.13 -13.51 -8.41
CA ALA A 46 3.30 -14.50 -9.07
C ALA A 46 2.94 -14.02 -10.49
N PRO A 47 2.95 -14.90 -11.51
CA PRO A 47 2.50 -14.52 -12.84
C PRO A 47 1.00 -14.19 -12.82
N GLY A 48 0.60 -13.17 -13.58
CA GLY A 48 -0.80 -12.78 -13.72
C GLY A 48 -0.96 -11.34 -14.19
N GLU A 49 -2.22 -10.94 -14.40
CA GLU A 49 -2.62 -9.62 -14.91
C GLU A 49 -3.57 -8.88 -13.95
N ALA A 50 -3.71 -9.38 -12.71
CA ALA A 50 -4.60 -8.78 -11.73
C ALA A 50 -4.11 -7.37 -11.34
N LEU A 51 -4.99 -6.38 -11.48
CA LEU A 51 -4.71 -4.99 -11.12
C LEU A 51 -5.33 -4.56 -9.78
N PHE A 52 -6.35 -5.30 -9.32
CA PHE A 52 -7.11 -4.96 -8.12
C PHE A 52 -7.30 -6.19 -7.24
N PHE A 53 -7.32 -5.96 -5.94
CA PHE A 53 -7.72 -6.94 -4.92
C PHE A 53 -8.59 -6.23 -3.88
N VAL A 54 -9.55 -6.95 -3.30
CA VAL A 54 -10.41 -6.46 -2.23
C VAL A 54 -10.62 -7.58 -1.21
N ALA A 55 -10.48 -7.27 0.07
CA ALA A 55 -10.66 -8.28 1.12
C ALA A 55 -12.11 -8.80 1.13
N ARG A 56 -12.28 -10.11 1.25
CA ARG A 56 -13.61 -10.76 1.35
C ARG A 56 -14.16 -10.84 2.77
N GLY A 57 -13.31 -10.63 3.78
CA GLY A 57 -13.67 -10.72 5.20
C GLY A 57 -13.52 -12.10 5.81
N ASP A 58 -13.12 -13.12 5.03
CA ASP A 58 -12.85 -14.49 5.47
C ASP A 58 -11.34 -14.80 5.63
N GLY A 59 -10.50 -13.76 5.54
CA GLY A 59 -9.04 -13.89 5.50
C GLY A 59 -8.45 -13.96 4.08
N GLY A 60 -9.31 -14.02 3.07
CA GLY A 60 -8.94 -13.92 1.65
C GLY A 60 -9.21 -12.55 1.03
N HIS A 61 -8.91 -12.48 -0.26
CA HIS A 61 -9.29 -11.44 -1.22
C HIS A 61 -9.93 -12.08 -2.46
#